data_AF-Q39UM9-F1
#
_entry.id   AF-Q39UM9-F1
#
_cell.length_a   1.000
_cell.length_b   1.000
_cell.length_c   1.000
_cell.angle_alpha   90.00
_cell.angle_beta   90.00
_cell.angle_gamma   90.00
#
_symmetry.space_group_name_H-M   'P 1'
#
loop_
_entity.id
_entity.type
_entity.pdbx_description
1 polymer ?
#
loop_
_entity_poly.entity_id
_entity_poly.type
_entity_poly.pdbx_seq_one_letter_code
_entity_poly.pdbx_strand_id
1 'polypeptide(L)'
;MTQLDEALVTLRQDMRDAKNQSKFYDLFLNSTFFVPILDEQSLAEVVEAPQDGQVLPLVIEAEGNDYLMLFDTRERLQAWTQTDAKSVEVPGHVLAATTMPPLHWALNTGTEYSKQFHPEEIAWLRDAVERCNAEAAGRGDSSKGEVI
;
A
#
# COMPACT_ATOMS: atom_id res chain seq x y z
N MET A 1 1.72 11.75 -14.86
CA MET A 1 1.02 12.32 -13.70
C MET A 1 -0.31 11.58 -13.55
N THR A 2 -0.54 10.96 -12.42
CA THR A 2 -1.75 10.20 -12.07
C THR A 2 -2.68 11.03 -11.17
N GLN A 3 -3.91 10.57 -10.92
CA GLN A 3 -4.79 11.24 -9.96
C GLN A 3 -4.18 11.24 -8.55
N LEU A 4 -3.42 10.20 -8.20
CA LEU A 4 -2.73 10.10 -6.92
C LEU A 4 -1.62 11.16 -6.80
N ASP A 5 -0.91 11.43 -7.90
CA ASP A 5 0.08 12.51 -7.96
C ASP A 5 -0.55 13.88 -7.68
N GLU A 6 -1.67 14.19 -8.34
CA GLU A 6 -2.37 15.46 -8.16
C GLU A 6 -2.87 15.62 -6.72
N ALA A 7 -3.41 14.55 -6.15
CA ALA A 7 -3.86 14.53 -4.75
C ALA A 7 -2.67 14.74 -3.79
N LEU A 8 -1.51 14.12 -4.07
CA LEU A 8 -0.30 14.31 -3.27
C LEU A 8 0.24 15.74 -3.35
N VAL A 9 0.28 16.32 -4.55
CA VAL A 9 0.68 17.72 -4.74
C VAL A 9 -0.23 18.65 -3.95
N THR A 10 -1.54 18.40 -3.98
CA THR A 10 -2.53 19.17 -3.20
C THR A 10 -2.31 19.01 -1.69
N LEU A 11 -2.10 17.78 -1.21
CA LEU A 11 -1.81 17.49 0.19
C LEU A 11 -0.56 18.22 0.69
N ARG A 12 0.49 18.30 -0.13
CA ARG A 12 1.74 18.98 0.20
C ARG A 12 1.61 20.50 0.30
N GLN A 13 0.59 21.11 -0.32
CA GLN A 13 0.35 22.56 -0.21
C GLN A 13 -0.12 22.94 1.20
N ASP A 14 -0.98 22.13 1.79
CA ASP A 14 -1.42 22.29 3.18
C ASP A 14 -1.66 20.93 3.84
N MET A 15 -0.66 20.46 4.57
CA MET A 15 -0.73 19.19 5.29
C MET A 15 -1.67 19.22 6.50
N ARG A 16 -2.27 20.36 6.85
CA ARG A 16 -3.25 20.47 7.95
C ARG A 16 -4.70 20.51 7.45
N ASP A 17 -4.91 20.59 6.14
CA ASP A 17 -6.23 20.56 5.54
C ASP A 17 -6.79 19.12 5.59
N ALA A 18 -7.74 18.89 6.52
CA ALA A 18 -8.39 17.61 6.71
C ALA A 18 -9.10 17.08 5.44
N LYS A 19 -9.61 17.97 4.58
CA LYS A 19 -10.27 17.59 3.32
C LYS A 19 -9.25 17.07 2.31
N ASN A 20 -8.10 17.73 2.20
CA ASN A 20 -7.04 17.28 1.29
C ASN A 20 -6.38 15.98 1.78
N GLN A 21 -6.20 15.83 3.10
CA GLN A 21 -5.79 14.56 3.71
C GLN A 21 -6.76 13.43 3.35
N SER A 22 -8.05 13.60 3.66
CA SER A 22 -9.08 12.59 3.35
C SER A 22 -9.04 12.22 1.87
N LYS A 23 -9.05 13.22 0.97
CA LYS A 23 -9.03 12.98 -0.48
C LYS A 23 -7.82 12.13 -0.91
N PHE A 24 -6.63 12.42 -0.40
CA PHE A 24 -5.43 11.66 -0.74
C PHE A 24 -5.49 10.23 -0.22
N TYR A 25 -5.84 10.04 1.06
CA TYR A 25 -5.86 8.71 1.67
C TYR A 25 -6.99 7.84 1.15
N ASP A 26 -8.17 8.42 0.90
CA ASP A 26 -9.28 7.73 0.25
C ASP A 26 -8.86 7.26 -1.15
N LEU A 27 -8.20 8.12 -1.93
CA LEU A 27 -7.70 7.74 -3.25
C LEU A 27 -6.61 6.66 -3.15
N PHE A 28 -5.71 6.76 -2.19
CA PHE A 28 -4.67 5.75 -1.95
C PHE A 28 -5.29 4.38 -1.66
N LEU A 29 -6.21 4.29 -0.71
CA LEU A 29 -6.86 3.02 -0.31
C LEU A 29 -7.65 2.36 -1.45
N ASN A 30 -8.19 3.17 -2.36
CA ASN A 30 -8.96 2.71 -3.52
C ASN A 30 -8.12 2.52 -4.80
N SER A 31 -6.80 2.77 -4.74
CA SER A 31 -5.87 2.55 -5.86
C SER A 31 -5.22 1.17 -5.79
N THR A 32 -4.70 0.69 -6.92
CA THR A 32 -3.89 -0.53 -7.01
C THR A 32 -2.43 -0.17 -7.18
N PHE A 33 -1.55 -0.85 -6.45
CA PHE A 33 -0.11 -0.63 -6.48
C PHE A 33 0.64 -1.86 -6.97
N PHE A 34 1.73 -1.63 -7.69
CA PHE A 34 2.73 -2.62 -8.05
C PHE A 34 3.75 -2.72 -6.93
N VAL A 35 3.81 -3.88 -6.28
CA VAL A 35 4.76 -4.20 -5.22
C VAL A 35 5.81 -5.14 -5.79
N PRO A 36 7.09 -4.73 -5.90
CA PRO A 36 8.15 -5.62 -6.35
C PRO A 36 8.29 -6.80 -5.40
N ILE A 37 8.59 -7.97 -5.96
CA ILE A 37 8.82 -9.20 -5.19
C ILE A 37 10.24 -9.70 -5.42
N LEU A 38 10.79 -10.42 -4.43
CA LEU A 38 12.07 -11.09 -4.57
C LEU A 38 12.00 -12.12 -5.71
N ASP A 39 13.07 -12.17 -6.50
CA ASP A 39 13.21 -13.21 -7.52
C ASP A 39 13.63 -14.55 -6.90
N GLU A 40 13.53 -15.61 -7.69
CA GLU A 40 13.81 -16.99 -7.25
C GLU A 40 15.27 -17.18 -6.80
N GLN A 41 16.20 -16.37 -7.30
CA GLN A 41 17.61 -16.43 -6.89
C GLN A 41 17.81 -15.80 -5.51
N SER A 42 17.21 -14.63 -5.28
CA SER A 42 17.22 -13.95 -3.99
C SER A 42 16.47 -14.74 -2.91
N LEU A 43 15.43 -15.47 -3.31
CA LEU A 43 14.68 -16.37 -2.44
C LEU A 43 15.49 -17.60 -2.00
N ALA A 44 16.51 -18.01 -2.73
CA ALA A 44 17.38 -19.11 -2.32
C ALA A 44 18.32 -18.71 -1.16
N GLU A 45 18.50 -17.41 -0.94
CA GLU A 45 19.37 -16.85 0.10
C GLU A 45 18.61 -16.52 1.40
N VAL A 46 17.28 -16.56 1.40
CA VAL A 46 16.49 -16.37 2.63
C VAL A 46 16.54 -17.63 3.50
N VAL A 47 16.72 -17.43 4.81
CA VAL A 47 16.92 -18.50 5.80
C VAL A 47 15.73 -19.46 5.88
N GLU A 48 14.53 -18.95 5.59
CA GLU A 48 13.31 -19.75 5.44
C GLU A 48 12.79 -19.57 4.01
N ALA A 49 12.84 -20.64 3.23
CA ALA A 49 12.22 -20.64 1.92
C ALA A 49 10.70 -20.39 2.07
N PRO A 50 10.11 -19.49 1.26
CA PRO A 50 8.67 -19.30 1.26
C PRO A 50 7.94 -20.62 0.97
N GLN A 51 6.76 -20.78 1.56
CA GLN A 51 5.90 -21.93 1.25
C GLN A 51 5.50 -21.90 -0.23
N ASP A 52 5.18 -23.06 -0.82
CA ASP A 52 4.78 -23.14 -2.23
C ASP A 52 3.66 -22.13 -2.56
N GLY A 53 3.97 -21.18 -3.44
CA GLY A 53 3.06 -20.12 -3.88
C GLY A 53 3.09 -18.81 -3.08
N GLN A 54 3.92 -18.71 -2.03
CA GLN A 54 4.09 -17.49 -1.27
C GLN A 54 5.07 -16.54 -1.98
N VAL A 55 4.59 -15.36 -2.34
CA VAL A 55 5.41 -14.26 -2.86
C VAL A 55 5.93 -13.41 -1.71
N LEU A 56 7.23 -13.14 -1.69
CA LEU A 56 7.84 -12.26 -0.70
C LEU A 56 8.06 -10.86 -1.32
N PRO A 57 7.41 -9.81 -0.79
CA PRO A 57 7.62 -8.47 -1.27
C PRO A 57 9.05 -8.01 -0.97
N LEU A 58 9.60 -7.20 -1.86
CA LEU A 58 10.91 -6.59 -1.68
C LEU A 58 10.80 -5.49 -0.61
N VAL A 59 11.55 -5.69 0.48
CA VAL A 59 11.72 -4.73 1.57
C VAL A 59 13.16 -4.21 1.54
N ILE A 60 13.33 -2.90 1.70
CA ILE A 60 14.65 -2.25 1.70
C ILE A 60 14.89 -1.60 3.04
N GLU A 61 16.03 -1.91 3.66
CA GLU A 61 16.51 -1.21 4.84
C GLU A 61 17.18 0.12 4.43
N ALA A 62 16.68 1.23 4.96
CA ALA A 62 17.28 2.55 4.78
C ALA A 62 17.16 3.35 6.08
N GLU A 63 18.26 3.97 6.51
CA GLU A 63 18.30 4.80 7.72
C GLU A 63 17.79 4.07 8.99
N GLY A 64 18.01 2.76 9.06
CA GLY A 64 17.56 1.90 10.17
C GLY A 64 16.07 1.57 10.16
N ASN A 65 15.36 1.83 9.06
CA ASN A 65 13.95 1.49 8.88
C ASN A 65 13.77 0.57 7.68
N ASP A 66 12.84 -0.38 7.80
CA ASP A 66 12.43 -1.27 6.72
C ASP A 66 11.30 -0.64 5.90
N TYR A 67 11.48 -0.56 4.58
CA TYR A 67 10.50 0.03 3.65
C TYR A 67 9.97 -1.01 2.67
N LEU A 68 8.65 -1.17 2.65
CA LEU A 68 7.94 -1.79 1.54
C LEU A 68 7.85 -0.81 0.37
N MET A 69 8.33 -1.24 -0.79
CA MET A 69 8.33 -0.41 -1.99
C MET A 69 6.98 -0.49 -2.70
N LEU A 70 6.36 0.65 -3.02
CA LEU A 70 5.06 0.73 -3.69
C LEU A 70 5.15 1.63 -4.92
N PHE A 71 4.55 1.22 -6.03
CA PHE A 71 4.46 2.04 -7.24
C PHE A 71 3.03 2.07 -7.76
N ASP A 72 2.51 3.24 -8.13
CA ASP A 72 1.15 3.35 -8.68
C ASP A 72 1.08 3.00 -10.18
N THR A 73 2.22 2.93 -10.87
CA THR A 73 2.30 2.46 -12.27
C THR A 73 3.46 1.50 -12.49
N ARG A 74 3.32 0.61 -13.48
CA ARG A 74 4.36 -0.35 -13.86
C ARG A 74 5.61 0.34 -14.41
N GLU A 75 5.43 1.45 -15.14
CA GLU A 75 6.53 2.23 -15.70
C GLU A 75 7.42 2.82 -14.61
N ARG A 76 6.83 3.26 -13.48
CA ARG A 76 7.57 3.79 -12.34
C ARG A 76 8.38 2.70 -11.64
N LEU A 77 7.77 1.52 -11.45
CA LEU A 77 8.49 0.35 -10.95
C LEU A 77 9.70 0.03 -11.84
N GLN A 78 9.48 -0.14 -13.15
CA GLN A 78 10.54 -0.51 -14.09
C GLN A 78 11.64 0.55 -14.19
N ALA A 79 11.27 1.84 -14.13
CA ALA A 79 12.23 2.93 -14.09
C ALA A 79 13.10 2.89 -12.81
N TRP A 80 12.51 2.52 -11.67
CA TRP A 80 13.23 2.40 -10.41
C TRP A 80 14.15 1.17 -10.38
N THR A 81 13.68 0.01 -10.85
CA THR A 81 14.46 -1.23 -10.87
C THR A 81 15.51 -1.29 -11.97
N GLN A 82 15.39 -0.47 -13.02
CA GLN A 82 16.23 -0.49 -14.23
C GLN A 82 16.23 -1.84 -14.97
N THR A 83 15.30 -2.73 -14.62
CA THR A 83 15.12 -4.08 -15.18
C THR A 83 13.64 -4.47 -15.10
N ASP A 84 13.25 -5.54 -15.79
CA ASP A 84 11.90 -6.08 -15.71
C ASP A 84 11.71 -6.88 -14.42
N ALA A 85 11.44 -6.16 -13.33
CA ALA A 85 11.24 -6.76 -12.02
C ALA A 85 9.87 -7.44 -11.92
N LYS A 86 9.85 -8.64 -11.33
CA LYS A 86 8.59 -9.30 -10.97
C LYS A 86 7.89 -8.46 -9.90
N SER A 87 6.57 -8.35 -10.02
CA SER A 87 5.74 -7.60 -9.08
C SER A 87 4.37 -8.24 -8.95
N VAL A 88 3.70 -7.95 -7.84
CA VAL A 88 2.27 -8.24 -7.66
C VAL A 88 1.47 -6.95 -7.56
N GLU A 89 0.23 -7.00 -8.02
CA GLU A 89 -0.72 -5.90 -7.89
C GLU A 89 -1.52 -6.06 -6.60
N VAL A 90 -1.47 -5.04 -5.74
CA VAL A 90 -2.12 -5.06 -4.43
C VAL A 90 -2.95 -3.78 -4.25
N PRO A 91 -4.25 -3.89 -3.96
CA PRO A 91 -5.06 -2.73 -3.61
C PRO A 91 -4.57 -2.05 -2.33
N GLY A 92 -4.65 -0.72 -2.27
CA GLY A 92 -4.20 0.08 -1.13
C GLY A 92 -4.85 -0.32 0.21
N HIS A 93 -6.15 -0.62 0.20
CA HIS A 93 -6.84 -1.10 1.40
C HIS A 93 -6.35 -2.48 1.86
N VAL A 94 -5.90 -3.35 0.93
CA VAL A 94 -5.29 -4.64 1.29
C VAL A 94 -3.92 -4.40 1.91
N LEU A 95 -3.10 -3.50 1.35
CA LEU A 95 -1.81 -3.13 1.94
C LEU A 95 -1.96 -2.63 3.38
N ALA A 96 -2.94 -1.74 3.61
CA ALA A 96 -3.25 -1.22 4.94
C ALA A 96 -3.72 -2.31 5.91
N ALA A 97 -4.56 -3.24 5.45
CA ALA A 97 -5.07 -4.32 6.28
C ALA A 97 -4.01 -5.37 6.66
N THR A 98 -3.00 -5.60 5.82
CA THR A 98 -2.04 -6.70 5.99
C THR A 98 -0.68 -6.26 6.52
N THR A 99 -0.31 -4.98 6.39
CA THR A 99 0.97 -4.49 6.91
C THR A 99 0.92 -4.33 8.43
N MET A 100 1.98 -4.79 9.09
CA MET A 100 2.18 -4.64 10.53
C MET A 100 3.41 -3.77 10.84
N PRO A 101 3.40 -2.98 11.93
CA PRO A 101 4.60 -2.30 12.42
C PRO A 101 5.76 -3.29 12.68
N PRO A 102 7.04 -2.88 12.51
CA PRO A 102 7.54 -1.52 12.30
C PRO A 102 7.71 -1.12 10.82
N LEU A 103 7.11 -1.85 9.88
CA LEU A 103 7.33 -1.65 8.45
C LEU A 103 6.81 -0.28 7.99
N HIS A 104 7.65 0.46 7.27
CA HIS A 104 7.28 1.70 6.57
C HIS A 104 6.90 1.38 5.12
N TRP A 105 6.23 2.32 4.45
CA TRP A 105 6.07 2.24 2.99
C TRP A 105 6.78 3.38 2.29
N ALA A 106 7.33 3.10 1.12
CA ALA A 106 7.91 4.09 0.23
C ALA A 106 7.18 4.05 -1.12
N LEU A 107 6.31 5.03 -1.34
CA LEU A 107 5.54 5.20 -2.57
C LEU A 107 6.38 5.97 -3.61
N ASN A 108 6.42 5.45 -4.84
CA ASN A 108 6.96 6.10 -6.04
C ASN A 108 8.39 6.65 -5.85
N THR A 109 9.21 5.90 -5.12
CA THR A 109 10.62 6.21 -4.85
C THR A 109 11.38 6.47 -6.15
N GLY A 110 12.26 7.48 -6.15
CA GLY A 110 12.99 7.91 -7.34
C GLY A 110 12.20 8.88 -8.25
N THR A 111 11.02 9.33 -7.82
CA THR A 111 10.22 10.34 -8.55
C THR A 111 9.91 11.56 -7.68
N GLU A 112 9.46 12.65 -8.31
CA GLU A 112 8.97 13.87 -7.64
C GLU A 112 7.70 13.64 -6.80
N TYR A 113 6.98 12.55 -7.07
CA TYR A 113 5.76 12.13 -6.37
C TYR A 113 6.03 11.08 -5.28
N SER A 114 7.28 11.02 -4.79
CA SER A 114 7.66 10.10 -3.72
C SER A 114 7.05 10.48 -2.37
N LYS A 115 6.51 9.50 -1.63
CA LYS A 115 6.02 9.71 -0.25
C LYS A 115 6.37 8.52 0.62
N GLN A 116 6.86 8.82 1.82
CA GLN A 116 7.01 7.83 2.88
C GLN A 116 5.75 7.78 3.72
N PHE A 117 5.41 6.57 4.18
CA PHE A 117 4.35 6.33 5.15
C PHE A 117 4.98 5.72 6.40
N HIS A 118 4.73 6.35 7.54
CA HIS A 118 5.23 5.88 8.83
C HIS A 118 4.30 4.81 9.43
N PRO A 119 4.78 3.92 10.31
CA PRO A 119 3.97 2.88 10.93
C PRO A 119 2.71 3.40 11.63
N GLU A 120 2.80 4.59 12.22
CA GLU A 120 1.65 5.28 12.84
C GLU A 120 0.59 5.71 11.82
N GLU A 121 1.01 6.20 10.65
CA GLU A 121 0.14 6.57 9.54
C GLU A 121 -0.51 5.32 8.93
N ILE A 122 0.25 4.23 8.78
CA ILE A 122 -0.23 2.94 8.29
C ILE A 122 -1.25 2.34 9.27
N ALA A 123 -0.98 2.39 10.58
CA ALA A 123 -1.91 1.92 11.60
C ALA A 123 -3.23 2.68 11.55
N TRP A 124 -3.18 4.01 11.37
CA TRP A 124 -4.38 4.82 11.20
C TRP A 124 -5.19 4.45 9.95
N LEU A 125 -4.52 4.18 8.82
CA LEU A 125 -5.17 3.68 7.59
C LEU A 125 -5.81 2.31 7.81
N ARG A 126 -5.13 1.39 8.50
CA ARG A 126 -5.66 0.08 8.85
C ARG A 126 -6.95 0.20 9.65
N ASP A 127 -6.94 1.00 10.71
CA ASP A 127 -8.12 1.23 11.55
C ASP A 127 -9.29 1.81 10.73
N ALA A 128 -9.01 2.66 9.74
CA ALA A 128 -10.04 3.18 8.84
C ALA A 128 -10.65 2.08 7.95
N VAL A 129 -9.82 1.19 7.40
CA VAL A 129 -10.27 0.04 6.61
C VAL A 129 -11.07 -0.95 7.47
N GLU A 130 -10.63 -1.24 8.69
CA GLU A 130 -11.34 -2.11 9.63
C GLU A 130 -12.73 -1.58 9.95
N ARG A 131 -12.86 -0.27 10.23
CA ARG A 131 -14.17 0.37 10.44
C ARG A 131 -15.07 0.25 9.21
N CYS A 132 -14.55 0.52 8.01
CA CYS A 132 -15.32 0.43 6.77
C CYS A 132 -15.83 -1.02 6.53
N ASN A 133 -14.97 -2.01 6.76
CA ASN A 133 -15.32 -3.43 6.64
C ASN A 133 -16.37 -3.86 7.66
N ALA A 134 -16.26 -3.39 8.92
CA ALA A 134 -17.24 -3.69 9.96
C ALA A 134 -18.62 -3.08 9.66
N GLU A 135 -18.68 -1.87 9.12
CA GLU A 135 -19.92 -1.22 8.69
C GLU A 135 -20.57 -1.94 7.51
N ALA A 136 -19.77 -2.42 6.55
CA ALA A 136 -20.26 -3.22 5.43
C ALA A 136 -20.84 -4.57 5.89
N ALA A 137 -20.19 -5.23 6.85
CA ALA A 137 -20.67 -6.47 7.44
C ALA A 137 -21.97 -6.29 8.23
N GLY A 138 -22.09 -5.19 9.00
CA GLY A 138 -23.30 -4.86 9.76
C GLY A 138 -24.53 -4.53 8.91
N ARG A 139 -24.35 -4.04 7.67
CA ARG A 139 -25.45 -3.75 6.73
C ARG A 139 -25.98 -4.99 6.00
N GLY A 140 -25.28 -6.12 6.05
CA GLY A 140 -25.66 -7.37 5.37
C GLY A 140 -26.70 -8.23 6.08
N ASP A 141 -27.00 -7.96 7.36
CA ASP A 141 -27.80 -8.85 8.22
C ASP A 141 -29.27 -8.40 8.42
N SER A 142 -29.71 -7.29 7.80
CA SER A 142 -31.08 -6.76 7.98
C SER A 142 -32.12 -7.28 6.99
N SER A 143 -31.79 -8.25 6.12
CA SER A 143 -32.67 -8.75 5.05
C SER A 143 -33.05 -10.23 5.20
N LYS A 144 -33.31 -10.70 6.43
CA LYS A 144 -33.96 -12.01 6.67
C LYS A 144 -34.95 -11.91 7.83
N GLY A 145 -36.12 -11.35 7.54
CA GLY A 145 -37.18 -11.25 8.52
C GLY A 145 -38.47 -10.73 7.92
N GLU A 146 -39.08 -11.47 6.99
CA GLU A 146 -40.54 -11.44 6.89
C GLU A 146 -41.06 -12.84 6.51
N VAL A 147 -41.53 -13.52 7.55
CA VAL A 147 -42.43 -14.66 7.47
C VAL A 147 -43.84 -14.08 7.51
N ILE A 148 -44.60 -14.21 6.41
CA ILE A 148 -46.02 -14.61 6.39
C ILE A 148 -46.45 -14.95 4.96
#